data_AF-A0A9K3N8D4-F1
#
_entry.id   AF-A0A9K3N8D4-F1
#
_cell.length_a   1.000
_cell.length_b   1.000
_cell.length_c   1.000
_cell.angle_alpha   90.00
_cell.angle_beta   90.00
_cell.angle_gamma   90.00
#
_symmetry.space_group_name_H-M   'P 1'
#
loop_
_entity.id
_entity.type
_entity.pdbx_description
1 polymer ?
#
loop_
_entity_poly.entity_id
_entity_poly.type
_entity_poly.pdbx_seq_one_letter_code
_entity_poly.pdbx_strand_id
1 'polypeptide(L)' 'MHRLGIPNSKSFYEITSIEEVQRLWETIKEKQEASEWHPGSEEEFEDEEGNVYNKKTYDDLERQGLI' A
#
# COMPACT_ATOMS: atom_id res chain seq x y z
N MET A 1 3.92 0.04 25.05
CA MET A 1 3.39 0.31 23.69
C MET A 1 2.81 -0.92 22.96
N HIS A 2 2.89 -2.15 23.49
CA HIS A 2 2.29 -3.36 22.89
C HIS A 2 0.75 -3.50 23.10
N ARG A 3 0.04 -2.41 23.41
CA ARG A 3 -1.43 -2.39 23.58
C ARG A 3 -2.15 -1.53 22.54
N LEU A 4 -1.39 -0.85 21.68
CA LEU A 4 -1.90 0.04 20.64
C LEU A 4 -1.63 -0.49 19.22
N GLY A 5 -1.03 -1.68 19.09
CA GLY A 5 -0.64 -2.25 17.78
C GLY A 5 0.54 -1.56 17.10
N ILE A 6 1.18 -0.59 17.76
CA ILE A 6 2.30 0.19 17.20
C ILE A 6 3.63 -0.47 17.60
N PRO A 7 4.54 -0.73 16.64
CA PRO A 7 5.86 -1.27 16.94
C PRO A 7 6.66 -0.30 17.83
N ASN A 8 7.34 -0.84 18.85
CA ASN A 8 8.15 -0.05 19.78
C ASN A 8 9.46 0.41 19.09
N SER A 9 9.36 1.43 18.24
CA SER A 9 10.48 2.05 17.52
C SER A 9 11.14 3.14 18.34
N LYS A 10 12.43 3.41 18.06
CA LYS A 10 13.20 4.49 18.69
C LYS A 10 12.58 5.87 18.50
N SER A 11 11.87 6.06 17.39
CA SER A 11 11.16 7.29 17.05
C SER A 11 10.03 7.66 18.02
N PHE A 12 9.56 6.71 18.83
CA PHE A 12 8.46 6.92 19.77
C PHE A 12 8.93 7.13 21.22
N TYR A 13 10.22 7.01 21.54
CA TYR A 13 10.71 7.10 22.93
C TYR A 13 10.59 8.50 23.54
N GLU A 14 10.65 9.55 22.72
CA GLU A 14 10.55 10.94 23.19
C GLU A 14 9.10 11.42 23.32
N ILE A 15 8.14 10.62 22.87
CA ILE A 15 6.72 10.99 22.85
C ILE A 15 6.02 10.41 24.06
N THR A 16 5.49 11.29 24.90
CA THR A 16 4.76 10.92 26.13
C THR A 16 3.24 10.91 25.93
N SER A 17 2.74 11.63 24.93
CA SER A 17 1.32 11.75 24.58
C SER A 17 0.87 10.64 23.63
N ILE A 18 -0.23 9.96 23.96
CA ILE A 18 -0.80 8.88 23.13
C ILE A 18 -1.29 9.41 21.78
N GLU A 19 -1.91 10.60 21.75
CA GLU A 19 -2.41 11.23 20.51
C GLU A 19 -1.26 11.47 19.51
N GLU A 20 -0.13 11.97 19.99
CA GLU A 20 1.04 12.24 19.13
C GLU A 20 1.65 10.96 18.57
N VAL A 21 1.70 9.88 19.37
CA VAL A 21 2.15 8.57 18.89
C VAL A 21 1.23 8.05 17.79
N GLN A 22 -0.09 8.22 17.92
CA GLN A 22 -1.05 7.80 16.88
C GLN A 22 -0.88 8.60 15.59
N ARG A 23 -0.81 9.94 15.67
CA ARG A 23 -0.60 10.80 14.47
C ARG A 23 0.70 10.48 13.75
N LEU A 24 1.79 10.28 14.49
CA LEU A 24 3.08 9.93 13.92
C LEU A 24 3.03 8.54 13.25
N TRP A 25 2.35 7.57 13.88
CA TRP A 25 2.17 6.24 13.31
C TRP A 25 1.34 6.26 12.02
N GLU A 26 0.24 7.01 11.97
CA GLU A 26 -0.56 7.19 10.75
C GLU A 26 0.29 7.78 9.62
N THR A 27 1.07 8.83 9.90
CA THR A 27 1.96 9.45 8.91
C THR A 27 3.02 8.47 8.40
N ILE A 28 3.60 7.65 9.28
CA ILE A 28 4.58 6.62 8.89
C ILE A 28 3.91 5.54 8.04
N LYS A 29 2.69 5.11 8.41
CA LYS A 29 1.92 4.11 7.67
C LYS A 29 1.56 4.60 6.28
N GLU A 30 1.08 5.84 6.14
CA GLU A 30 0.79 6.45 4.83
C GLU A 30 2.04 6.56 3.96
N LYS A 31 3.18 6.97 4.55
CA LYS A 31 4.46 7.01 3.82
C LYS A 31 4.95 5.63 3.43
N GLN A 32 4.71 4.63 4.26
CA GLN A 32 5.08 3.25 3.96
C GLN A 32 4.17 2.69 2.86
N GLU A 33 2.85 2.90 2.94
CA GLU A 33 1.89 2.51 1.89
C GLU A 33 2.19 3.22 0.57
N ALA A 34 2.59 4.50 0.59
CA ALA A 34 2.99 5.24 -0.60
C ALA A 34 4.39 4.85 -1.14
N SER A 35 5.26 4.29 -0.29
CA SER A 35 6.61 3.85 -0.69
C SER A 35 6.67 2.37 -1.06
N GLU A 36 5.75 1.56 -0.57
CA GLU A 36 5.49 0.23 -1.10
C GLU A 36 4.85 0.46 -2.47
N TRP A 37 5.66 0.48 -3.52
CA TRP A 37 5.15 0.25 -4.88
C TRP A 37 4.40 -1.08 -4.84
N HIS A 38 3.12 -1.08 -5.21
CA HIS A 38 2.30 -2.28 -5.18
C HIS A 38 2.30 -2.89 -6.58
N PRO A 39 3.19 -3.87 -6.92
CA PRO A 39 3.16 -4.54 -8.22
C PRO A 39 1.81 -5.20 -8.53
N GLY A 40 0.98 -5.48 -7.52
CA GLY A 40 -0.38 -5.97 -7.75
C GLY A 40 -1.36 -4.91 -8.27
N SER A 41 -1.08 -3.62 -8.07
CA SER A 41 -1.99 -2.51 -8.40
C SER A 41 -1.46 -1.57 -9.49
N GLU A 42 -0.13 -1.50 -9.67
CA GLU A 42 0.54 -0.55 -10.56
C GLU A 42 1.27 -1.24 -11.74
N GLU A 43 1.19 -2.57 -11.84
CA GLU A 43 1.70 -3.32 -13.00
C GLU A 43 0.67 -3.24 -14.14
N GLU A 44 1.05 -2.48 -15.16
CA GLU A 44 0.29 -2.24 -16.38
C GLU A 44 0.69 -3.29 -17.45
N PHE A 45 -0.30 -4.01 -17.98
CA PHE A 45 -0.16 -4.97 -19.07
C PHE A 45 -0.72 -4.39 -20.36
N GLU A 46 0.02 -4.54 -21.45
CA GLU A 46 -0.39 -4.17 -22.80
C GLU A 46 -0.89 -5.42 -23.54
N ASP A 47 -2.09 -5.35 -24.13
CA ASP A 47 -2.61 -6.40 -25.01
C ASP A 47 -2.02 -6.30 -26.44
N GLU A 48 -2.36 -7.23 -27.33
CA GLU A 48 -1.88 -7.22 -28.73
C GLU A 48 -2.42 -6.04 -29.56
N GLU A 49 -3.44 -5.32 -29.07
CA GLU A 49 -4.05 -4.14 -29.69
C GLU A 49 -3.48 -2.81 -29.14
N GLY A 50 -2.63 -2.85 -28.11
CA GLY A 50 -2.00 -1.68 -27.49
C GLY A 50 -2.83 -1.04 -26.37
N ASN A 51 -3.83 -1.74 -25.82
CA ASN A 51 -4.59 -1.27 -24.67
C ASN A 51 -3.87 -1.61 -23.37
N VAL A 52 -3.79 -0.63 -22.46
CA VAL A 52 -3.10 -0.76 -21.18
C VAL A 52 -4.10 -1.04 -20.06
N TYR A 53 -3.94 -2.16 -19.37
CA TYR A 53 -4.78 -2.59 -18.27
C TYR A 53 -3.96 -2.79 -17.00
N ASN A 54 -4.56 -2.51 -15.83
CA ASN A 54 -3.99 -3.01 -14.59
C ASN A 54 -4.06 -4.55 -14.56
N LYS A 55 -3.11 -5.19 -13.88
CA LYS A 55 -3.02 -6.66 -13.74
C LYS A 55 -4.34 -7.36 -13.40
N LYS A 56 -5.15 -6.77 -12.52
CA LYS A 56 -6.43 -7.34 -12.11
C LYS A 56 -7.45 -7.32 -13.25
N THR A 57 -7.54 -6.21 -13.98
CA THR A 57 -8.41 -6.05 -15.13
C THR A 57 -7.97 -6.97 -16.26
N TYR A 58 -6.66 -7.10 -16.50
CA TYR A 58 -6.14 -8.04 -17.49
C TYR A 58 -6.51 -9.50 -17.18
N ASP A 59 -6.25 -10.00 -15.97
CA ASP A 59 -6.58 -11.37 -15.56
C ASP A 59 -8.10 -11.63 -15.61
N ASP A 60 -8.92 -10.62 -15.29
CA ASP A 60 -10.38 -10.72 -15.37
C ASP A 60 -10.89 -10.75 -16.82
N LEU A 61 -10.28 -9.98 -17.72
CA LEU A 61 -10.57 -9.97 -19.16
C LEU A 61 -10.12 -11.27 -19.85
N GLU A 62 -8.92 -11.76 -19.53
CA GLU A 62 -8.38 -13.04 -20.03
C GLU A 62 -9.29 -14.21 -19.60
N ARG A 63 -9.71 -14.24 -18.32
CA ARG A 63 -10.66 -15.26 -17.82
C ARG A 63 -12.02 -15.21 -18.49
N GLN A 64 -12.47 -14.03 -18.90
CA GLN A 64 -13.72 -13.85 -19.65
C GLN A 64 -13.56 -14.15 -21.15
N GLY A 65 -12.32 -14.30 -21.64
CA GLY A 65 -12.01 -14.49 -23.07
C GLY A 65 -12.29 -13.24 -23.91
N LEU A 66 -12.15 -12.06 -23.32
CA LEU A 66 -12.41 -10.77 -23.97
C LEU A 66 -11.15 -10.15 -24.60
N ILE A 67 -9.98 -10.66 -24.24
CA ILE A 67 -8.66 -10.36 -24.80
C ILE A 67 -7.90 -11.66 -25.03
#